data_AF-A0A7J8PMC0-F1
#
_entry.id   AF-A0A7J8PMC0-F1
#
_cell.length_a   1.000
_cell.length_b   1.000
_cell.length_c   1.000
_cell.angle_alpha   90.00
_cell.angle_beta   90.00
_cell.angle_gamma   90.00
#
_symmetry.space_group_name_H-M   'P 1'
#
loop_
_entity.id
_entity.type
_entity.pdbx_description
1 polymer ?
#
loop_
_entity_poly.entity_id
_entity_poly.type
_entity_poly.pdbx_seq_one_letter_code
_entity_poly.pdbx_strand_id
1 'polypeptide(L)'
;VVKAVPVLAGVCGTDPFRRIDYFLKQLESIGFSGVQNFPTVGLFDGNFRQNLEETGMGYGLEVQMIAKAHKMGFLTTPYAFNTNEAVEMAKAGADIIVAHMGLTTSGSIGAKTAVSLEESVLRVQAIADAAHAINPNVIVLCHGGPISGPSEAEFILKRTKGVHGFYGASSMERLPVEQAITSTVQQYKSISIK
;
A
#
# COMPACT_ATOMS: atom_id res chain seq x y z
N VAL A 1 -18.51 -9.54 -9.04
CA VAL A 1 -17.34 -10.41 -9.36
C VAL A 1 -16.55 -9.76 -10.49
N VAL A 2 -15.26 -9.53 -10.29
CA VAL A 2 -14.34 -8.92 -11.27
C VAL A 2 -13.91 -9.99 -12.29
N LYS A 3 -13.98 -9.69 -13.61
CA LYS A 3 -13.69 -10.67 -14.68
C LYS A 3 -12.44 -10.36 -15.52
N ALA A 4 -11.99 -9.11 -15.55
CA ALA A 4 -10.95 -8.64 -16.47
C ALA A 4 -9.95 -7.68 -15.83
N VAL A 5 -10.01 -7.49 -14.51
CA VAL A 5 -9.06 -6.63 -13.78
C VAL A 5 -8.11 -7.53 -12.98
N PRO A 6 -6.79 -7.31 -13.05
CA PRO A 6 -5.82 -8.06 -12.26
C PRO A 6 -6.16 -8.04 -10.77
N VAL A 7 -6.02 -9.19 -10.11
CA VAL A 7 -6.19 -9.32 -8.66
C VAL A 7 -4.85 -9.73 -8.06
N LEU A 8 -4.42 -9.00 -7.03
CA LEU A 8 -3.15 -9.21 -6.36
C LEU A 8 -3.38 -9.76 -4.95
N ALA A 9 -2.45 -10.57 -4.48
CA ALA A 9 -2.46 -11.10 -3.12
C ALA A 9 -1.61 -10.23 -2.18
N GLY A 10 -2.16 -9.86 -1.03
CA GLY A 10 -1.36 -9.40 0.10
C GLY A 10 -0.61 -10.58 0.72
N VAL A 11 0.72 -10.48 0.77
CA VAL A 11 1.60 -11.52 1.32
C VAL A 11 2.37 -10.98 2.52
N CYS A 12 2.24 -11.66 3.65
CA CYS A 12 3.09 -11.47 4.82
C CYS A 12 4.50 -12.02 4.52
N GLY A 13 5.43 -11.16 4.13
CA GLY A 13 6.79 -11.58 3.78
C GLY A 13 7.62 -12.08 4.97
N THR A 14 7.22 -11.74 6.19
CA THR A 14 7.92 -12.04 7.45
C THR A 14 7.35 -13.25 8.19
N ASP A 15 6.34 -13.96 7.63
CA ASP A 15 5.75 -15.15 8.26
C ASP A 15 6.82 -16.26 8.42
N PRO A 16 7.26 -16.57 9.65
CA PRO A 16 8.37 -17.50 9.89
C PRO A 16 8.01 -18.95 9.59
N PHE A 17 6.72 -19.26 9.44
CA PHE A 17 6.24 -20.60 9.12
C PHE A 17 5.97 -20.78 7.62
N ARG A 18 6.12 -19.72 6.81
CA ARG A 18 5.85 -19.75 5.38
C ARG A 18 7.11 -20.02 4.56
N ARG A 19 7.05 -21.06 3.74
CA ARG A 19 8.02 -21.22 2.64
C ARG A 19 7.56 -20.37 1.44
N ILE A 20 8.08 -19.15 1.34
CA ILE A 20 7.66 -18.16 0.34
C ILE A 20 7.65 -18.71 -1.10
N ASP A 21 8.68 -19.47 -1.51
CA ASP A 21 8.74 -20.01 -2.88
C ASP A 21 7.60 -20.99 -3.19
N TYR A 22 7.17 -21.78 -2.20
CA TYR A 22 6.05 -22.69 -2.37
C TYR A 22 4.73 -21.93 -2.35
N PHE A 23 4.61 -20.95 -1.45
CA PHE A 23 3.40 -20.15 -1.33
C PHE A 23 3.14 -19.31 -2.58
N LEU A 24 4.16 -18.71 -3.18
CA LEU A 24 4.03 -17.97 -4.45
C LEU A 24 3.50 -18.88 -5.58
N LYS A 25 3.96 -20.14 -5.68
CA LYS A 25 3.42 -21.10 -6.66
C LYS A 25 1.96 -21.45 -6.41
N GLN A 26 1.52 -21.46 -5.14
CA GLN A 26 0.11 -21.64 -4.81
C GLN A 26 -0.72 -20.42 -5.23
N LEU A 27 -0.21 -19.20 -5.04
CA LEU A 27 -0.90 -18.00 -5.49
C LEU A 27 -1.04 -17.95 -7.02
N GLU A 28 -0.01 -18.39 -7.75
CA GLU A 28 -0.04 -18.53 -9.20
C GLU A 28 -1.11 -19.52 -9.65
N SER A 29 -1.18 -20.70 -9.01
CA SER A 29 -2.17 -21.73 -9.36
C SER A 29 -3.61 -21.34 -9.01
N ILE A 30 -3.80 -20.49 -8.00
CA ILE A 30 -5.10 -19.88 -7.68
C ILE A 30 -5.50 -18.86 -8.76
N GLY A 31 -4.54 -18.24 -9.45
CA GLY A 31 -4.77 -17.26 -10.51
C GLY A 31 -4.57 -15.81 -10.10
N PHE A 32 -3.84 -15.53 -9.01
CA PHE A 32 -3.43 -14.16 -8.70
C PHE A 32 -2.44 -13.65 -9.75
N SER A 33 -2.64 -12.40 -10.19
CA SER A 33 -1.78 -11.76 -11.19
C SER A 33 -0.51 -11.15 -10.59
N GLY A 34 -0.48 -10.97 -9.27
CA GLY A 34 0.59 -10.25 -8.60
C GLY A 34 0.53 -10.32 -7.08
N VAL A 35 1.51 -9.68 -6.44
CA VAL A 35 1.63 -9.63 -4.98
C VAL A 35 1.98 -8.23 -4.46
N GLN A 36 1.60 -7.99 -3.21
CA GLN A 36 1.97 -6.83 -2.41
C GLN A 36 2.45 -7.32 -1.02
N ASN A 37 3.43 -6.65 -0.42
CA ASN A 37 3.87 -6.90 0.96
C ASN A 37 2.82 -6.35 1.94
N PHE A 38 1.82 -7.15 2.24
CA PHE A 38 0.82 -6.81 3.25
C PHE A 38 0.31 -8.06 3.97
N PRO A 39 0.31 -8.11 5.31
CA PRO A 39 0.79 -7.09 6.26
C PRO A 39 2.28 -6.76 6.09
N THR A 40 2.66 -5.54 6.47
CA THR A 40 4.05 -5.04 6.36
C THR A 40 4.53 -4.49 7.69
N VAL A 41 5.79 -4.77 8.02
CA VAL A 41 6.46 -4.19 9.18
C VAL A 41 6.84 -2.72 8.98
N GLY A 42 6.72 -2.22 7.74
CA GLY A 42 6.87 -0.81 7.39
C GLY A 42 5.93 0.14 8.15
N LEU A 43 4.81 -0.37 8.66
CA LEU A 43 3.86 0.39 9.48
C LEU A 43 4.24 0.48 10.97
N PHE A 44 5.22 -0.28 11.43
CA PHE A 44 5.73 -0.17 12.80
C PHE A 44 6.91 0.80 12.88
N ASP A 45 7.02 1.49 14.01
CA ASP A 45 8.09 2.44 14.32
C ASP A 45 8.73 2.21 15.71
N GLY A 46 9.69 3.07 16.05
CA GLY A 46 10.37 3.11 17.34
C GLY A 46 11.04 1.79 17.75
N ASN A 47 11.12 1.55 19.05
CA ASN A 47 11.75 0.35 19.61
C ASN A 47 11.08 -0.95 19.14
N PHE A 48 9.77 -0.91 18.86
CA PHE A 48 9.07 -2.11 18.39
C PHE A 48 9.54 -2.52 17.00
N ARG A 49 9.63 -1.57 16.05
CA ARG A 49 10.22 -1.83 14.73
C ARG A 49 11.65 -2.33 14.84
N GLN A 50 12.47 -1.68 15.66
CA GLN A 50 13.86 -2.08 15.85
C GLN A 50 13.97 -3.54 16.34
N ASN A 51 13.17 -3.93 17.33
CA ASN A 51 13.16 -5.31 17.82
C ASN A 51 12.75 -6.32 16.74
N LEU A 52 11.80 -5.97 15.85
CA LEU A 52 11.43 -6.84 14.73
C LEU A 52 12.59 -7.04 13.74
N GLU A 53 13.29 -5.95 13.40
CA GLU A 53 14.47 -6.00 12.53
C GLU A 53 15.58 -6.88 13.15
N GLU A 54 15.89 -6.67 14.43
CA GLU A 54 16.95 -7.39 15.15
C GLU A 54 16.64 -8.88 15.38
N THR A 55 15.37 -9.26 15.39
CA THR A 55 14.92 -10.66 15.62
C THR A 55 14.58 -11.41 14.34
N GLY A 56 14.89 -10.86 13.17
CA GLY A 56 14.72 -11.53 11.89
C GLY A 56 13.31 -11.47 11.31
N MET A 57 12.48 -10.52 11.74
CA MET A 57 11.18 -10.18 11.14
C MET A 57 11.22 -8.82 10.45
N GLY A 58 12.39 -8.46 9.91
CA GLY A 58 12.65 -7.17 9.29
C GLY A 58 12.07 -7.00 7.90
N TYR A 59 12.00 -5.74 7.45
CA TYR A 59 11.48 -5.38 6.12
C TYR A 59 12.29 -6.00 4.97
N GLY A 60 13.57 -6.31 5.20
CA GLY A 60 14.40 -7.03 4.22
C GLY A 60 13.80 -8.38 3.76
N LEU A 61 13.01 -9.06 4.60
CA LEU A 61 12.30 -10.28 4.18
C LEU A 61 11.15 -9.98 3.22
N GLU A 62 10.47 -8.84 3.36
CA GLU A 62 9.46 -8.39 2.41
C GLU A 62 10.08 -8.06 1.06
N VAL A 63 11.23 -7.37 1.05
CA VAL A 63 12.02 -7.12 -0.17
C VAL A 63 12.40 -8.44 -0.85
N GLN A 64 12.87 -9.43 -0.10
CA GLN A 64 13.20 -10.75 -0.64
C GLN A 64 11.99 -11.47 -1.23
N MET A 65 10.82 -11.36 -0.58
CA MET A 65 9.56 -11.90 -1.10
C MET A 65 9.19 -11.27 -2.44
N ILE A 66 9.29 -9.94 -2.56
CA ILE A 66 9.05 -9.22 -3.82
C ILE A 66 10.05 -9.66 -4.91
N ALA A 67 11.34 -9.75 -4.57
CA ALA A 67 12.36 -10.18 -5.53
C ALA A 67 12.10 -11.59 -6.07
N LYS A 68 11.60 -12.50 -5.22
CA LYS A 68 11.21 -13.85 -5.62
C LYS A 68 9.97 -13.83 -6.53
N ALA A 69 8.96 -13.06 -6.16
CA ALA A 69 7.74 -12.93 -6.95
C ALA A 69 8.01 -12.35 -8.35
N HIS A 70 8.82 -11.29 -8.43
CA HIS A 70 9.24 -10.70 -9.70
C HIS A 70 9.96 -11.72 -10.60
N LYS A 71 10.91 -12.50 -10.04
CA LYS A 71 11.60 -13.57 -10.78
C LYS A 71 10.67 -14.68 -11.28
N MET A 72 9.52 -14.86 -10.64
CA MET A 72 8.48 -15.81 -11.05
C MET A 72 7.49 -15.21 -12.05
N GLY A 73 7.63 -13.94 -12.43
CA GLY A 73 6.76 -13.27 -13.40
C GLY A 73 5.46 -12.69 -12.82
N PHE A 74 5.34 -12.61 -11.49
CA PHE A 74 4.24 -11.88 -10.86
C PHE A 74 4.39 -10.37 -11.11
N LEU A 75 3.25 -9.68 -11.29
CA LEU A 75 3.20 -8.24 -11.08
C LEU A 75 3.50 -7.94 -9.60
N THR A 76 4.39 -7.01 -9.33
CA THR A 76 4.81 -6.66 -7.97
C THR A 76 4.49 -5.21 -7.64
N THR A 77 3.74 -4.99 -6.55
CA THR A 77 3.25 -3.65 -6.17
C THR A 77 3.52 -3.30 -4.70
N PRO A 78 4.77 -3.43 -4.19
CA PRO A 78 5.06 -3.23 -2.78
C PRO A 78 4.78 -1.82 -2.27
N TYR A 79 4.43 -1.73 -0.99
CA TYR A 79 4.55 -0.52 -0.20
C TYR A 79 6.01 -0.23 0.13
N ALA A 80 6.38 1.05 0.13
CA ALA A 80 7.62 1.57 0.70
C ALA A 80 7.33 2.84 1.51
N PHE A 81 8.02 3.01 2.64
CA PHE A 81 7.73 4.07 3.62
C PHE A 81 8.82 5.15 3.66
N ASN A 82 9.98 4.88 3.08
CA ASN A 82 11.10 5.81 2.99
C ASN A 82 11.97 5.54 1.74
N THR A 83 12.97 6.40 1.51
CA THR A 83 13.83 6.35 0.33
C THR A 83 14.68 5.08 0.26
N ASN A 84 15.14 4.54 1.39
CA ASN A 84 15.95 3.32 1.42
C ASN A 84 15.11 2.11 0.99
N GLU A 85 13.91 1.97 1.56
CA GLU A 85 12.97 0.91 1.20
C GLU A 85 12.54 1.00 -0.27
N ALA A 86 12.39 2.23 -0.80
CA ALA A 86 12.09 2.44 -2.22
C ALA A 86 13.23 1.96 -3.13
N VAL A 87 14.49 2.26 -2.77
CA VAL A 87 15.68 1.78 -3.47
C VAL A 87 15.76 0.26 -3.42
N GLU A 88 15.50 -0.35 -2.27
CA GLU A 88 15.51 -1.81 -2.12
C GLU A 88 14.42 -2.49 -2.95
N MET A 89 13.19 -1.97 -2.93
CA MET A 89 12.10 -2.50 -3.76
C MET A 89 12.37 -2.32 -5.25
N ALA A 90 12.94 -1.20 -5.67
CA ALA A 90 13.34 -0.99 -7.06
C ALA A 90 14.44 -1.98 -7.48
N LYS A 91 15.45 -2.22 -6.64
CA LYS A 91 16.49 -3.24 -6.87
C LYS A 91 15.94 -4.66 -6.90
N ALA A 92 14.87 -4.93 -6.15
CA ALA A 92 14.17 -6.21 -6.15
C ALA A 92 13.39 -6.48 -7.45
N GLY A 93 13.21 -5.46 -8.31
CA GLY A 93 12.47 -5.56 -9.55
C GLY A 93 10.98 -5.20 -9.41
N ALA A 94 10.61 -4.41 -8.39
CA ALA A 94 9.23 -3.93 -8.26
C ALA A 94 8.74 -3.25 -9.55
N ASP A 95 7.58 -3.66 -10.05
CA ASP A 95 6.93 -3.06 -11.23
C ASP A 95 6.24 -1.74 -10.84
N ILE A 96 5.63 -1.74 -9.65
CA ILE A 96 4.99 -0.58 -9.05
C ILE A 96 5.51 -0.41 -7.62
N ILE A 97 5.86 0.80 -7.21
CA ILE A 97 6.17 1.12 -5.81
C ILE A 97 5.10 2.06 -5.27
N VAL A 98 4.50 1.69 -4.14
CA VAL A 98 3.45 2.47 -3.50
C VAL A 98 4.05 3.22 -2.31
N ALA A 99 4.24 4.53 -2.46
CA ALA A 99 4.73 5.44 -1.41
C ALA A 99 3.65 5.59 -0.31
N HIS A 100 3.90 4.95 0.84
CA HIS A 100 2.91 4.80 1.90
C HIS A 100 3.11 5.80 3.04
N MET A 101 2.15 6.70 3.24
CA MET A 101 2.21 7.79 4.24
C MET A 101 1.64 7.40 5.62
N GLY A 102 1.68 6.10 5.97
CA GLY A 102 1.06 5.56 7.19
C GLY A 102 -0.46 5.37 7.09
N LEU A 103 -1.11 5.10 8.22
CA LEU A 103 -2.54 4.76 8.29
C LEU A 103 -3.43 5.94 7.86
N THR A 104 -4.50 5.65 7.10
CA THR A 104 -5.45 6.67 6.65
C THR A 104 -6.21 7.30 7.83
N THR A 105 -6.27 8.62 7.89
CA THR A 105 -6.84 9.37 9.03
C THR A 105 -8.36 9.57 8.99
N SER A 106 -9.03 9.26 7.88
CA SER A 106 -10.46 9.55 7.68
C SER A 106 -11.41 8.41 8.09
N GLY A 107 -12.68 8.78 8.29
CA GLY A 107 -13.77 7.88 8.69
C GLY A 107 -13.86 7.66 10.20
N SER A 108 -14.75 6.76 10.61
CA SER A 108 -15.05 6.50 12.03
C SER A 108 -13.89 5.88 12.83
N ILE A 109 -12.97 5.18 12.15
CA ILE A 109 -11.85 4.44 12.75
C ILE A 109 -10.46 4.93 12.26
N GLY A 110 -10.38 6.13 11.68
CA GLY A 110 -9.14 6.67 11.13
C GLY A 110 -8.06 6.95 12.20
N ALA A 111 -6.79 6.87 11.81
CA ALA A 111 -5.68 7.22 12.69
C ALA A 111 -5.70 8.71 13.04
N LYS A 112 -5.38 9.05 14.30
CA LYS A 112 -5.29 10.45 14.75
C LYS A 112 -3.92 11.08 14.48
N THR A 113 -2.91 10.23 14.29
CA THR A 113 -1.52 10.64 14.07
C THR A 113 -1.21 10.50 12.59
N ALA A 114 -1.04 11.62 11.89
CA ALA A 114 -0.51 11.62 10.53
C ALA A 114 0.29 12.88 10.26
N VAL A 115 1.17 12.77 9.26
CA VAL A 115 1.83 13.90 8.60
C VAL A 115 0.79 14.80 7.94
N SER A 116 1.17 16.06 7.67
CA SER A 116 0.30 16.94 6.89
C SER A 116 0.26 16.51 5.42
N LEU A 117 -0.73 17.03 4.67
CA LEU A 117 -0.83 16.77 3.24
C LEU A 117 0.36 17.38 2.48
N GLU A 118 0.84 18.55 2.90
CA GLU A 118 2.04 19.20 2.37
C GLU A 118 3.30 18.39 2.63
N GLU A 119 3.45 17.84 3.85
CA GLU A 119 4.58 16.97 4.16
C GLU A 119 4.52 15.66 3.36
N SER A 120 3.31 15.16 3.09
CA SER A 120 3.11 13.98 2.23
C SER A 120 3.61 14.23 0.81
N VAL A 121 3.48 15.44 0.25
CA VAL A 121 4.07 15.79 -1.05
C VAL A 121 5.58 15.56 -1.04
N LEU A 122 6.28 16.06 -0.02
CA LEU A 122 7.74 15.96 0.09
C LEU A 122 8.20 14.51 0.23
N ARG A 123 7.52 13.73 1.07
CA ARG A 123 7.86 12.32 1.33
C ARG A 123 7.58 11.44 0.12
N VAL A 124 6.43 11.62 -0.55
CA VAL A 124 6.10 10.89 -1.77
C VAL A 124 7.10 11.23 -2.88
N GLN A 125 7.45 12.51 -3.06
CA GLN A 125 8.45 12.91 -4.05
C GLN A 125 9.81 12.24 -3.78
N ALA A 126 10.28 12.26 -2.54
CA ALA A 126 11.56 11.65 -2.18
C ALA A 126 11.58 10.14 -2.47
N ILE A 127 10.50 9.42 -2.16
CA ILE A 127 10.35 7.99 -2.49
C ILE A 127 10.37 7.78 -4.01
N ALA A 128 9.64 8.61 -4.76
CA ALA A 128 9.60 8.52 -6.22
C ALA A 128 10.98 8.74 -6.85
N ASP A 129 11.68 9.80 -6.44
CA ASP A 129 13.02 10.13 -6.92
C ASP A 129 14.01 9.00 -6.62
N ALA A 130 13.96 8.43 -5.41
CA ALA A 130 14.82 7.34 -4.99
C ALA A 130 14.55 6.05 -5.78
N ALA A 131 13.29 5.74 -6.06
CA ALA A 131 12.90 4.62 -6.91
C ALA A 131 13.36 4.81 -8.36
N HIS A 132 13.14 5.99 -8.94
CA HIS A 132 13.52 6.33 -10.31
C HIS A 132 15.02 6.40 -10.54
N ALA A 133 15.80 6.75 -9.51
CA ALA A 133 17.25 6.70 -9.57
C ALA A 133 17.78 5.27 -9.81
N ILE A 134 17.01 4.25 -9.41
CA ILE A 134 17.36 2.82 -9.62
C ILE A 134 16.71 2.29 -10.89
N ASN A 135 15.43 2.54 -11.10
CA ASN A 135 14.68 2.12 -12.27
C ASN A 135 13.83 3.28 -12.80
N PRO A 136 14.27 3.99 -13.86
CA PRO A 136 13.53 5.11 -14.43
C PRO A 136 12.12 4.76 -14.94
N ASN A 137 11.83 3.47 -15.14
CA ASN A 137 10.56 2.98 -15.68
C ASN A 137 9.58 2.48 -14.60
N VAL A 138 9.97 2.46 -13.32
CA VAL A 138 9.07 1.97 -12.25
C VAL A 138 7.88 2.93 -12.08
N ILE A 139 6.68 2.36 -11.94
CA ILE A 139 5.49 3.15 -11.69
C ILE A 139 5.42 3.44 -10.20
N VAL A 140 5.44 4.72 -9.82
CA VAL A 140 5.22 5.13 -8.42
C VAL A 140 3.78 5.59 -8.21
N LEU A 141 3.13 5.09 -7.16
CA LEU A 141 1.80 5.52 -6.70
C LEU A 141 1.88 6.07 -5.27
N CYS A 142 0.96 6.94 -4.87
CA CYS A 142 0.84 7.40 -3.48
C CYS A 142 -0.29 6.69 -2.73
N HIS A 143 -0.17 6.57 -1.41
CA HIS A 143 -1.17 5.92 -0.54
C HIS A 143 -1.08 6.40 0.91
N GLY A 144 -2.22 6.37 1.63
CA GLY A 144 -2.25 6.42 3.08
C GLY A 144 -2.13 7.81 3.70
N GLY A 145 -2.04 7.85 5.02
CA GLY A 145 -1.94 9.08 5.81
C GLY A 145 -3.09 10.04 5.53
N PRO A 146 -2.83 11.32 5.21
CA PRO A 146 -3.86 12.28 4.87
C PRO A 146 -4.43 12.11 3.45
N ILE A 147 -3.91 11.19 2.63
CA ILE A 147 -4.35 10.97 1.24
C ILE A 147 -5.57 10.03 1.24
N SER A 148 -6.71 10.53 1.68
CA SER A 148 -7.90 9.72 2.00
C SER A 148 -8.97 9.70 0.91
N GLY A 149 -8.85 10.52 -0.13
CA GLY A 149 -9.81 10.56 -1.23
C GLY A 149 -9.25 11.16 -2.52
N PRO A 150 -10.13 11.34 -3.53
CA PRO A 150 -9.72 11.89 -4.83
C PRO A 150 -9.11 13.29 -4.76
N SER A 151 -9.65 14.16 -3.90
CA SER A 151 -9.16 15.54 -3.74
C SER A 151 -7.72 15.58 -3.22
N GLU A 152 -7.40 14.76 -2.22
CA GLU A 152 -6.06 14.69 -1.65
C GLU A 152 -5.09 13.99 -2.61
N ALA A 153 -5.53 12.94 -3.31
CA ALA A 153 -4.74 12.30 -4.36
C ALA A 153 -4.40 13.30 -5.49
N GLU A 154 -5.37 14.08 -5.95
CA GLU A 154 -5.16 15.13 -6.94
C GLU A 154 -4.16 16.19 -6.44
N PHE A 155 -4.27 16.59 -5.17
CA PHE A 155 -3.35 17.54 -4.56
C PHE A 155 -1.90 17.07 -4.62
N ILE A 156 -1.64 15.79 -4.32
CA ILE A 156 -0.31 15.16 -4.40
C ILE A 156 0.17 15.10 -5.85
N LEU A 157 -0.66 14.59 -6.75
CA LEU A 157 -0.28 14.39 -8.16
C LEU A 157 0.04 15.70 -8.87
N LYS A 158 -0.65 16.80 -8.55
CA LYS A 158 -0.35 18.13 -9.11
C LYS A 158 0.95 18.75 -8.59
N ARG A 159 1.51 18.23 -7.49
CA ARG A 159 2.67 18.81 -6.78
C ARG A 159 3.88 17.89 -6.75
N THR A 160 3.79 16.75 -7.42
CA THR A 160 4.89 15.79 -7.55
C THR A 160 5.20 15.55 -9.02
N LYS A 161 6.41 15.06 -9.30
CA LYS A 161 6.87 14.61 -10.62
C LYS A 161 7.25 13.14 -10.51
N GLY A 162 6.88 12.35 -11.52
CA GLY A 162 7.15 10.90 -11.50
C GLY A 162 6.24 10.10 -10.57
N VAL A 163 5.14 10.68 -10.07
CA VAL A 163 4.09 9.94 -9.36
C VAL A 163 2.91 9.80 -10.31
N HIS A 164 2.48 8.57 -10.55
CA HIS A 164 1.61 8.23 -11.68
C HIS A 164 0.16 7.94 -11.28
N GLY A 165 -0.13 7.92 -9.99
CA GLY A 165 -1.48 7.66 -9.50
C GLY A 165 -1.56 7.41 -8.01
N PHE A 166 -2.65 6.77 -7.61
CA PHE A 166 -3.03 6.54 -6.22
C PHE A 166 -3.45 5.08 -6.03
N TYR A 167 -3.03 4.48 -4.91
CA TYR A 167 -3.46 3.15 -4.50
C TYR A 167 -4.54 3.29 -3.42
N GLY A 168 -5.78 2.86 -3.69
CA GLY A 168 -6.90 2.99 -2.77
C GLY A 168 -7.25 1.69 -2.05
N ALA A 169 -7.44 1.76 -0.73
CA ALA A 169 -8.00 0.66 0.08
C ALA A 169 -9.24 1.16 0.84
N SER A 170 -9.07 1.65 2.07
CA SER A 170 -10.16 2.24 2.86
C SER A 170 -10.94 3.34 2.11
N SER A 171 -10.26 4.14 1.29
CA SER A 171 -10.86 5.20 0.48
C SER A 171 -11.78 4.69 -0.63
N MET A 172 -11.61 3.43 -1.06
CA MET A 172 -12.37 2.83 -2.15
C MET A 172 -13.55 1.99 -1.67
N GLU A 173 -13.39 1.28 -0.56
CA GLU A 173 -14.45 0.40 -0.02
C GLU A 173 -15.09 0.92 1.26
N ARG A 174 -14.30 1.28 2.27
CA ARG A 174 -14.81 1.54 3.62
C ARG A 174 -15.55 2.87 3.70
N LEU A 175 -14.91 3.96 3.32
CA LEU A 175 -15.49 5.30 3.48
C LEU A 175 -16.78 5.50 2.65
N PRO A 176 -16.84 5.09 1.36
CA PRO A 176 -18.06 5.22 0.58
C PRO A 176 -19.20 4.35 1.11
N VAL A 177 -18.90 3.12 1.55
CA VAL A 177 -19.90 2.19 2.09
C VAL A 177 -20.42 2.67 3.45
N GLU A 178 -19.55 3.16 4.35
CA GLU A 178 -19.96 3.74 5.64
C GLU A 178 -21.00 4.85 5.45
N GLN A 179 -20.77 5.75 4.49
CA GLN A 179 -21.69 6.84 4.15
C GLN A 179 -23.01 6.33 3.58
N ALA A 180 -22.95 5.41 2.61
CA ALA A 180 -24.13 4.86 1.96
C ALA A 180 -25.05 4.11 2.94
N ILE A 181 -24.49 3.26 3.79
CA ILE A 181 -25.25 2.52 4.81
C ILE A 181 -25.87 3.50 5.81
N THR A 182 -25.08 4.45 6.30
CA THR A 182 -25.56 5.45 7.28
C THR A 182 -26.72 6.26 6.72
N SER A 183 -26.59 6.77 5.50
CA SER A 183 -27.65 7.52 4.82
C SER A 183 -28.91 6.67 4.64
N THR A 184 -28.76 5.41 4.22
CA THR A 184 -29.88 4.48 4.04
C THR A 184 -30.63 4.25 5.35
N VAL A 185 -29.91 4.01 6.46
CA VAL A 185 -30.52 3.81 7.77
C VAL A 185 -31.23 5.08 8.26
N GLN A 186 -30.64 6.26 8.04
CA GLN A 186 -31.29 7.53 8.38
C GLN A 186 -32.60 7.74 7.64
N GLN A 187 -32.65 7.38 6.36
CA GLN A 187 -33.88 7.45 5.55
C GLN A 187 -34.98 6.55 6.13
N TYR A 188 -34.67 5.28 6.44
CA TYR A 188 -35.64 4.40 7.11
C TYR A 188 -36.12 4.93 8.47
N LYS A 189 -35.21 5.51 9.26
CA LYS A 189 -35.53 6.10 10.57
C LYS A 189 -36.40 7.36 10.49
N SER A 190 -36.42 8.04 9.34
CA SER A 190 -37.23 9.24 9.11
C SER A 190 -38.69 8.96 8.76
N ILE A 191 -39.05 7.69 8.51
CA ILE A 191 -40.44 7.31 8.19
C ILE A 191 -41.32 7.58 9.41
N SER A 192 -42.29 8.49 9.25
CA SER A 192 -43.31 8.75 10.26
C SER A 192 -44.40 7.68 10.21
N ILE A 193 -44.73 7.09 11.35
CA ILE A 193 -45.79 6.09 11.50
C ILE A 193 -47.06 6.80 11.97
N LYS A 194 -48.21 6.41 11.41
CA LYS A 194 -49.53 6.89 11.82
C LYS A 194 -50.06 6.11 13.03
#